data_AF-A0A8T5TMN5-F1
#
_entry.id   AF-A0A8T5TMN5-F1
#
_cell.length_a   1.000
_cell.length_b   1.000
_cell.length_c   1.000
_cell.angle_alpha   90.00
_cell.angle_beta   90.00
_cell.angle_gamma   90.00
#
_symmetry.space_group_name_H-M   'P 1'
#
loop_
_entity.id
_entity.type
_entity.pdbx_description
1 polymer ?
#
loop_
_entity_poly.entity_id
_entity_poly.type
_entity_poly.pdbx_seq_one_letter_code
_entity_poly.pdbx_strand_id
1 'polypeptide(L)'
;MPIGSIILKWDERSGINILAKNPEDVVDIISKKSLLQLYNMHQYLTEEGVVWLNLDTLNIVSYFSGIDFYFVLVLNMLENPEDFEEKTRNCGKKLLDYLDSENLDEIMTNLCEDL
;
A
#
# COMPACT_ATOMS: atom_id res chain seq x y z
N MET A 1 -0.96 -15.79 1.11
CA MET A 1 0.22 -15.05 0.64
C MET A 1 -0.28 -13.92 -0.23
N PRO A 2 0.10 -12.68 0.11
CA PRO A 2 -0.21 -11.50 -0.69
C PRO A 2 0.19 -11.68 -2.15
N ILE A 3 -0.58 -11.06 -3.04
CA ILE A 3 -0.28 -11.00 -4.48
C ILE A 3 0.91 -10.06 -4.72
N GLY A 4 1.00 -8.98 -3.95
CA GLY A 4 2.09 -8.03 -4.04
C GLY A 4 1.89 -6.80 -3.18
N SER A 5 2.82 -5.84 -3.28
CA SER A 5 2.83 -4.61 -2.53
C SER A 5 3.26 -3.41 -3.39
N ILE A 6 2.80 -2.23 -3.00
CA ILE A 6 3.06 -0.97 -3.70
C ILE A 6 3.31 0.12 -2.65
N ILE A 7 4.27 1.00 -2.94
CA ILE A 7 4.42 2.28 -2.25
C ILE A 7 3.89 3.39 -3.15
N LEU A 8 2.99 4.20 -2.60
CA LEU A 8 2.43 5.35 -3.28
C LEU A 8 2.84 6.64 -2.58
N LYS A 9 3.02 7.68 -3.38
CA LYS A 9 3.02 9.06 -2.92
C LYS A 9 1.89 9.83 -3.59
N TRP A 10 1.10 10.56 -2.82
CA TRP A 10 0.14 11.49 -3.38
C TRP A 10 0.83 12.83 -3.68
N ASP A 11 0.56 13.39 -4.86
CA ASP A 11 1.01 14.71 -5.26
C ASP A 11 -0.20 15.51 -5.75
N GLU A 12 -0.36 16.75 -5.28
CA GLU A 12 -1.53 17.58 -5.63
C GLU A 12 -1.63 17.90 -7.14
N ARG A 13 -0.52 17.87 -7.87
CA ARG A 13 -0.46 18.19 -9.30
C ARG A 13 -0.61 16.96 -10.17
N SER A 14 0.15 15.90 -9.87
CA SER A 14 0.18 14.67 -10.68
C SER A 14 -0.77 13.57 -10.18
N GLY A 15 -1.31 13.67 -8.98
CA GLY A 15 -2.14 12.65 -8.33
C GLY A 15 -1.28 11.52 -7.75
N ILE A 16 -1.65 10.28 -8.06
CA ILE A 16 -0.97 9.09 -7.54
C ILE A 16 0.36 8.88 -8.26
N ASN A 17 1.45 8.90 -7.50
CA ASN A 17 2.77 8.50 -7.94
C ASN A 17 3.17 7.17 -7.30
N ILE A 18 3.70 6.23 -8.08
CA ILE A 18 4.16 4.94 -7.58
C ILE A 18 5.66 5.04 -7.34
N LEU A 19 6.09 4.88 -6.09
CA LEU A 19 7.51 4.94 -5.73
C LEU A 19 8.18 3.57 -5.78
N ALA A 20 7.43 2.53 -5.44
CA ALA A 20 7.92 1.15 -5.46
C ALA A 20 6.78 0.16 -5.72
N LYS A 21 7.10 -1.01 -6.26
CA LYS A 21 6.15 -2.10 -6.56
C LYS A 21 6.84 -3.47 -6.57
N ASN A 22 6.16 -4.48 -6.03
CA ASN A 22 6.61 -5.86 -6.05
C ASN A 22 5.41 -6.83 -6.08
N PRO A 23 5.32 -7.75 -7.05
CA PRO A 23 6.11 -7.82 -8.28
C PRO A 23 5.85 -6.62 -9.21
N GLU A 24 6.65 -6.48 -10.27
CA GLU A 24 6.57 -5.38 -11.24
C GLU A 24 5.17 -5.20 -11.86
N ASP A 25 4.43 -6.29 -12.04
CA ASP A 25 3.11 -6.39 -12.67
C ASP A 25 1.93 -6.23 -11.67
N VAL A 26 2.20 -6.06 -10.37
CA VAL A 26 1.15 -5.83 -9.36
C VAL A 26 0.31 -4.58 -9.65
N VAL A 27 0.88 -3.60 -10.35
CA VAL A 27 0.20 -2.36 -10.72
C VAL A 27 -0.84 -2.57 -11.83
N ASP A 28 -0.70 -3.63 -12.64
CA ASP A 28 -1.60 -3.91 -13.76
C ASP A 28 -2.92 -4.54 -13.29
N ILE A 29 -2.93 -5.14 -12.10
CA ILE A 29 -4.13 -5.78 -11.52
C ILE A 29 -4.96 -4.83 -10.66
N ILE A 30 -4.44 -3.65 -10.30
CA ILE A 30 -5.18 -2.65 -9.52
C ILE A 30 -5.63 -1.50 -10.41
N SER A 31 -6.94 -1.25 -10.41
CA SER A 31 -7.47 -0.11 -11.13
C SER A 31 -7.13 1.22 -10.45
N LYS A 32 -6.90 2.27 -11.25
CA LYS A 32 -6.76 3.66 -10.75
C LYS A 32 -7.95 4.08 -9.86
N LYS A 33 -9.15 3.59 -10.16
CA LYS A 33 -10.36 3.86 -9.35
C LYS A 33 -10.23 3.27 -7.95
N SER A 34 -9.68 2.06 -7.82
CA SER A 34 -9.44 1.40 -6.53
C SER A 34 -8.43 2.20 -5.70
N LEU A 35 -7.35 2.68 -6.32
CA LEU A 35 -6.35 3.50 -5.64
C LEU A 35 -6.91 4.85 -5.16
N LEU A 36 -7.76 5.50 -5.97
CA LEU A 36 -8.46 6.73 -5.56
C LEU A 36 -9.45 6.48 -4.41
N GLN A 37 -10.15 5.35 -4.44
CA GLN A 37 -11.04 4.97 -3.35
C GLN A 37 -10.25 4.78 -2.04
N LEU A 38 -9.11 4.09 -2.11
CA LEU A 38 -8.21 3.90 -0.98
C LEU A 38 -7.69 5.22 -0.41
N TYR A 39 -7.27 6.14 -1.28
CA TYR A 39 -6.86 7.49 -0.90
C TYR A 39 -7.98 8.22 -0.14
N ASN A 40 -9.20 8.23 -0.68
CA ASN A 40 -10.35 8.88 -0.04
C ASN A 40 -10.66 8.30 1.34
N MET A 41 -10.54 6.97 1.51
CA MET A 41 -10.75 6.31 2.80
C MET A 41 -9.75 6.81 3.86
N HIS A 42 -8.47 6.96 3.49
CA HIS A 42 -7.46 7.52 4.38
C HIS A 42 -7.69 8.99 4.73
N GLN A 43 -8.20 9.80 3.79
CA GLN A 43 -8.55 11.20 4.06
C GLN A 43 -9.61 11.35 5.16
N TYR A 44 -10.48 10.35 5.35
CA TYR A 44 -11.45 10.35 6.46
C TYR A 44 -10.84 10.05 7.83
N LEU A 45 -9.69 9.37 7.89
CA LEU A 45 -9.04 9.05 9.16
C LEU A 45 -8.43 10.28 9.84
N THR A 46 -8.10 11.32 9.09
CA THR A 46 -7.45 12.57 9.56
C THR A 46 -6.07 12.40 10.24
N GLU A 47 -5.63 11.18 10.49
CA GLU A 47 -4.34 10.80 11.09
C GLU A 47 -3.76 9.55 10.42
N GLU A 48 -2.55 9.14 10.83
CA GLU A 48 -1.96 7.88 10.36
C GLU A 48 -2.87 6.68 10.68
N GLY A 49 -2.93 5.70 9.78
CA GLY A 49 -3.83 4.58 10.01
C GLY A 49 -3.85 3.55 8.91
N VAL A 50 -4.65 2.51 9.14
CA VAL A 50 -4.85 1.41 8.19
C VAL A 50 -6.29 1.41 7.73
N VAL A 51 -6.50 1.22 6.43
CA VAL A 51 -7.81 0.98 5.83
C VAL A 51 -7.72 -0.23 4.92
N TRP A 52 -8.86 -0.89 4.68
CA TRP A 52 -8.95 -2.04 3.81
C TRP A 52 -10.15 -1.92 2.89
N LEU A 53 -10.01 -2.52 1.71
CA LEU A 53 -11.01 -2.49 0.65
C LEU A 53 -11.19 -3.91 0.11
N ASN A 54 -12.39 -4.44 0.26
CA ASN A 54 -12.79 -5.69 -0.38
C ASN A 54 -13.33 -5.38 -1.78
N LEU A 55 -12.73 -5.97 -2.81
CA LEU A 55 -13.19 -5.87 -4.19
C LEU A 55 -13.61 -7.26 -4.70
N ASP A 56 -14.34 -7.29 -5.81
CA ASP A 56 -14.87 -8.54 -6.37
C ASP A 56 -13.78 -9.57 -6.73
N THR A 57 -12.56 -9.11 -7.05
CA THR A 57 -11.47 -9.96 -7.58
C THR A 57 -10.22 -9.99 -6.71
N LEU A 58 -10.09 -9.08 -5.76
CA LEU A 58 -8.93 -8.97 -4.88
C LEU A 58 -9.31 -8.17 -3.63
N ASN A 59 -8.52 -8.28 -2.57
CA ASN A 59 -8.66 -7.40 -1.42
C ASN A 59 -7.41 -6.53 -1.26
N ILE A 60 -7.55 -5.38 -0.60
CA ILE A 60 -6.46 -4.44 -0.37
C ILE A 60 -6.41 -4.08 1.10
N VAL A 61 -5.21 -4.01 1.66
CA VAL A 61 -4.92 -3.36 2.95
C VAL A 61 -3.93 -2.25 2.69
N SER A 62 -4.12 -1.08 3.30
CA SER A 62 -3.19 0.02 3.13
C SER A 62 -2.95 0.76 4.42
N TYR A 63 -1.68 1.05 4.66
CA TYR A 63 -1.24 1.99 5.68
C TYR A 63 -0.99 3.37 5.07
N PHE A 64 -1.48 4.40 5.74
CA PHE A 64 -1.16 5.81 5.50
C PHE A 64 -0.37 6.34 6.69
N SER A 65 0.71 7.05 6.39
CA SER A 65 1.66 7.55 7.39
C SER A 65 1.28 8.88 8.06
N GLY A 66 0.19 9.51 7.64
CA GLY A 66 -0.14 10.88 8.07
C GLY A 66 0.53 11.97 7.23
N ILE A 67 1.50 11.62 6.39
CA ILE A 67 2.01 12.43 5.27
C ILE A 67 1.68 11.71 3.97
N ASP A 68 1.88 12.36 2.81
CA ASP A 68 1.52 11.86 1.47
C ASP A 68 2.13 10.51 1.04
N PHE A 69 2.59 9.66 1.95
CA PHE A 69 3.07 8.29 1.75
C PHE A 69 2.05 7.23 2.19
N TYR A 70 1.90 6.22 1.33
CA TYR A 70 1.04 5.06 1.53
C TYR A 70 1.79 3.77 1.21
N PHE A 71 1.64 2.77 2.07
CA PHE A 71 1.99 1.39 1.76
C PHE A 71 0.71 0.61 1.48
N VAL A 72 0.70 -0.16 0.40
CA VAL A 72 -0.47 -0.91 -0.09
C VAL A 72 -0.08 -2.37 -0.25
N LEU A 73 -0.85 -3.25 0.36
CA LEU A 73 -0.75 -4.69 0.23
C LEU A 73 -1.95 -5.21 -0.57
N VAL A 74 -1.67 -5.98 -1.60
CA VAL A 74 -2.67 -6.59 -2.47
C VAL A 74 -2.82 -8.05 -2.09
N LEU A 75 -4.05 -8.44 -1.80
CA LEU A 75 -4.42 -9.76 -1.32
C LEU A 75 -5.35 -10.42 -2.34
N ASN A 76 -5.40 -11.75 -2.31
CA ASN A 76 -6.41 -12.45 -3.08
C ASN A 76 -7.80 -12.32 -2.43
N MET A 77 -8.86 -12.57 -3.19
CA MET A 77 -10.25 -12.42 -2.73
C MET A 77 -10.65 -13.34 -1.57
N LEU A 78 -9.88 -14.39 -1.27
CA LEU A 78 -10.15 -15.33 -0.19
C LEU A 78 -9.45 -14.95 1.12
N GLU A 79 -8.50 -14.01 1.08
CA GLU A 79 -7.78 -13.53 2.25
C GLU A 79 -8.56 -12.43 2.96
N ASN A 80 -8.62 -12.51 4.30
CA ASN A 80 -9.22 -11.48 5.12
C ASN A 80 -8.23 -10.32 5.31
N PRO A 81 -8.55 -9.09 4.86
CA PRO A 81 -7.66 -7.93 5.00
C PRO A 81 -7.33 -7.57 6.45
N GLU A 82 -8.27 -7.80 7.36
CA GLU A 82 -8.10 -7.48 8.78
C GLU A 82 -6.92 -8.24 9.41
N ASP A 83 -6.67 -9.47 8.95
CA ASP A 83 -5.57 -10.33 9.43
C ASP A 83 -4.18 -9.74 9.11
N PHE A 84 -4.11 -8.79 8.17
CA PHE A 84 -2.86 -8.16 7.71
C PHE A 84 -2.67 -6.73 8.22
N GLU A 85 -3.62 -6.17 8.98
CA GLU A 85 -3.54 -4.76 9.40
C GLU A 85 -2.27 -4.42 10.17
N GLU A 86 -1.97 -5.20 11.21
CA GLU A 86 -0.83 -4.94 12.08
C GLU A 86 0.48 -5.09 11.31
N LYS A 87 0.60 -6.14 10.49
CA LYS A 87 1.80 -6.35 9.68
C LYS A 87 1.98 -5.25 8.62
N THR A 88 0.89 -4.82 7.98
CA THR A 88 0.90 -3.73 6.98
C THR A 88 1.31 -2.40 7.62
N ARG A 89 0.76 -2.09 8.81
CA ARG A 89 1.15 -0.92 9.60
C ARG A 89 2.64 -0.96 9.96
N ASN A 90 3.10 -2.10 10.46
CA ASN A 90 4.49 -2.26 10.88
C ASN A 90 5.46 -2.15 9.71
N CYS A 91 5.14 -2.75 8.56
CA CYS A 91 6.01 -2.60 7.39
C CYS A 91 6.00 -1.16 6.85
N GLY A 92 4.82 -0.55 6.73
CA GLY A 92 4.68 0.83 6.30
C GLY A 92 5.47 1.82 7.17
N LYS A 93 5.46 1.64 8.50
CA LYS A 93 6.27 2.45 9.43
C LYS A 93 7.76 2.29 9.21
N LYS A 94 8.26 1.06 9.00
CA LYS A 94 9.68 0.82 8.72
C LYS A 94 10.13 1.44 7.40
N LEU A 95 9.25 1.47 6.39
CA LEU A 95 9.57 1.99 5.07
C LEU A 95 9.75 3.51 5.03
N LEU A 96 9.19 4.24 6.00
CA LEU A 96 9.36 5.69 6.11
C LEU A 96 10.81 6.11 6.22
N ASP A 97 11.66 5.29 6.85
CA ASP A 97 13.09 5.57 7.03
C ASP A 97 13.88 5.47 5.71
N TYR A 98 13.26 4.96 4.63
CA TYR A 98 13.92 4.63 3.37
C TYR A 98 13.33 5.33 2.15
N LEU A 99 12.39 6.28 2.30
CA LEU A 99 11.66 6.87 1.17
C LEU A 99 12.53 7.48 0.08
N ASP A 100 13.69 8.02 0.45
CA ASP A 100 14.63 8.66 -0.47
C ASP A 100 15.72 7.69 -0.98
N SER A 101 15.60 6.39 -0.67
CA SER A 101 16.56 5.36 -1.11
C SER A 101 16.37 5.03 -2.59
N GLU A 102 17.47 4.87 -3.33
CA GLU A 102 17.45 4.54 -4.76
C GLU A 102 16.95 3.12 -5.06
N ASN A 103 16.96 2.22 -4.06
CA ASN A 103 16.57 0.80 -4.18
C ASN A 103 15.34 0.45 -3.33
N LEU A 104 14.36 1.35 -3.27
CA LEU A 104 13.17 1.20 -2.41
C LEU A 104 12.37 -0.09 -2.68
N ASP A 105 12.31 -0.58 -3.93
CA ASP A 105 11.65 -1.85 -4.29
C ASP A 105 12.26 -3.07 -3.58
N GLU A 106 13.59 -3.14 -3.57
CA GLU A 106 14.34 -4.22 -2.93
C GLU A 106 14.21 -4.13 -1.40
N ILE A 107 14.33 -2.91 -0.86
CA ILE A 107 14.13 -2.65 0.57
C ILE A 107 12.72 -3.06 1.02
N MET A 108 11.69 -2.68 0.25
CA MET A 108 10.30 -3.07 0.50
C MET A 108 10.13 -4.58 0.49
N THR A 109 10.70 -5.26 -0.49
CA THR A 109 10.63 -6.72 -0.60
C THR A 109 11.24 -7.39 0.63
N ASN A 110 12.42 -6.96 1.06
CA ASN A 110 13.12 -7.55 2.20
C ASN A 110 12.47 -7.21 3.54
N LEU A 111 12.02 -5.97 3.75
CA LEU A 111 11.42 -5.53 5.01
C LEU A 111 10.04 -6.12 5.25
N CYS A 112 9.32 -6.44 4.17
CA CYS A 112 7.96 -6.96 4.21
C CYS A 112 7.88 -8.47 3.86
N GLU A 113 8.98 -9.23 3.90
CA GLU A 113 9.01 -10.65 3.52
C GLU A 113 8.06 -11.53 4.34
N ASP A 114 7.74 -11.13 5.58
CA ASP A 114 6.83 -11.84 6.49
C ASP A 114 5.33 -11.57 6.23
N LEU A 115 4.99 -10.79 5.19
CA LEU A 115 3.60 -10.54 4.73
C LEU A 115 3.12 -11.69 3.83
#